data_AF-A0A2A2I610-F1
#
_entry.id   AF-A0A2A2I610-F1
#
_cell.length_a   1.000
_cell.length_b   1.000
_cell.length_c   1.000
_cell.angle_alpha   90.00
_cell.angle_beta   90.00
_cell.angle_gamma   90.00
#
_symmetry.space_group_name_H-M   'P 1'
#
loop_
_entity.id
_entity.type
_entity.pdbx_description
1 polymer ?
#
loop_
_entity_poly.entity_id
_entity_poly.type
_entity_poly.pdbx_seq_one_letter_code
_entity_poly.pdbx_strand_id
1 'polypeptide(L)'
;MGIAGRIAVFVGLMLSQAAFALPPEHETRRLMLAVEQAIDEQRWEDAAGFINRLQTLDAGKPLAYQFYRGRVMLNAGQLNEARAALESYVTNAGSQAPHYREALKLITNIDRRTAQTSGGTDEGPGDEPVAVIEPTGNDRIERLKTLYLVGSPVAALEKHLNSLLELNAWRRGNQRVVKANEPPDIAYRVFAREEGTLNVQERRRTRTDGRAEVVSDEFAVYGVGRQVSWDCPGSERACWLYDPRDGSRWMKLADRPDAVEEIAETLGDLIRQLQSP
;
A
#
# COMPACT_ATOMS: atom_id res chain seq x y z
N MET A 1 -45.09 18.95 -65.65
CA MET A 1 -46.00 18.62 -64.54
C MET A 1 -45.41 17.38 -63.86
N GLY A 2 -44.89 17.55 -62.65
CA GLY A 2 -43.97 16.60 -62.02
C GLY A 2 -44.65 15.50 -61.21
N ILE A 3 -43.94 14.38 -61.04
CA ILE A 3 -44.15 13.43 -59.94
C ILE A 3 -42.76 13.02 -59.46
N ALA A 4 -42.30 13.62 -58.36
CA ALA A 4 -41.08 13.24 -57.66
C ALA A 4 -41.46 12.47 -56.39
N GLY A 5 -40.66 11.45 -56.11
CA GLY A 5 -41.00 10.29 -55.29
C GLY A 5 -41.24 10.55 -53.81
N ARG A 6 -42.03 9.64 -53.22
CA ARG A 6 -42.22 9.50 -51.78
C ARG A 6 -41.02 8.75 -51.19
N ILE A 7 -40.18 9.45 -50.45
CA ILE A 7 -39.15 8.86 -49.59
C ILE A 7 -39.84 8.39 -48.31
N ALA A 8 -39.88 7.09 -48.07
CA ALA A 8 -40.29 6.51 -46.81
C ALA A 8 -39.11 6.57 -45.82
N VAL A 9 -39.24 7.40 -44.79
CA VAL A 9 -38.26 7.49 -43.70
C VAL A 9 -38.58 6.38 -42.68
N PHE A 10 -37.71 5.37 -42.62
CA PHE A 10 -37.74 4.37 -41.56
C PHE A 10 -37.09 4.97 -40.30
N VAL A 11 -37.91 5.33 -39.32
CA VAL A 11 -37.45 5.73 -37.99
C VAL A 11 -37.15 4.46 -37.19
N GLY A 12 -35.87 4.13 -37.07
CA GLY A 12 -35.40 3.04 -36.20
C GLY A 12 -35.49 3.47 -34.73
N LEU A 13 -36.41 2.88 -33.98
CA LEU A 13 -36.51 3.06 -32.54
C LEU A 13 -35.39 2.25 -31.87
N MET A 14 -34.31 2.93 -31.47
CA MET A 14 -33.26 2.35 -30.62
C MET A 14 -33.81 2.20 -29.20
N LEU A 15 -34.26 0.99 -28.85
CA LEU A 15 -34.56 0.61 -27.47
C LEU A 15 -33.26 0.54 -26.68
N SER A 16 -32.94 1.61 -25.97
CA SER A 16 -31.86 1.63 -24.98
C SER A 16 -32.16 0.62 -23.89
N GLN A 17 -31.46 -0.51 -23.88
CA GLN A 17 -31.51 -1.42 -22.74
C GLN A 17 -30.88 -0.72 -21.53
N ALA A 18 -31.72 -0.29 -20.58
CA ALA A 18 -31.24 0.13 -19.28
C ALA A 18 -30.66 -1.10 -18.58
N ALA A 19 -29.34 -1.19 -18.48
CA ALA A 19 -28.70 -2.15 -17.60
C ALA A 19 -29.15 -1.85 -16.17
N PHE A 20 -29.95 -2.74 -15.58
CA PHE A 20 -30.33 -2.66 -14.17
C PHE A 20 -29.08 -2.96 -13.31
N ALA A 21 -28.24 -1.94 -13.11
CA ALA A 21 -27.18 -2.00 -12.12
C ALA A 21 -27.84 -1.90 -10.73
N LEU A 22 -27.52 -2.84 -9.84
CA LEU A 22 -27.91 -2.73 -8.44
C LEU A 22 -27.29 -1.45 -7.84
N PRO A 23 -27.98 -0.79 -6.89
CA PRO A 23 -27.35 0.28 -6.12
C PRO A 23 -26.04 -0.18 -5.48
N PRO A 24 -25.01 0.69 -5.35
CA PRO A 24 -23.66 0.32 -4.92
C PRO A 24 -23.60 -0.48 -3.60
N GLU A 25 -24.51 -0.21 -2.66
CA GLU A 25 -24.61 -0.90 -1.37
C GLU A 25 -25.11 -2.34 -1.53
N HIS A 26 -26.08 -2.56 -2.41
CA HIS A 26 -26.60 -3.89 -2.71
C HIS A 26 -25.59 -4.70 -3.54
N GLU A 27 -24.90 -4.05 -4.46
CA GLU A 27 -23.82 -4.68 -5.23
C GLU A 27 -22.65 -5.08 -4.34
N THR A 28 -22.29 -4.24 -3.36
CA THR A 28 -21.27 -4.57 -2.35
C THR A 28 -21.65 -5.82 -1.56
N ARG A 29 -22.91 -5.91 -1.09
CA ARG A 29 -23.38 -7.11 -0.37
C ARG A 29 -23.37 -8.35 -1.25
N ARG A 30 -23.82 -8.24 -2.51
CA ARG A 30 -23.83 -9.34 -3.47
C ARG A 30 -22.41 -9.85 -3.73
N LEU A 31 -21.46 -8.96 -3.99
CA LEU A 31 -20.08 -9.33 -4.26
C LEU A 31 -19.40 -9.93 -3.02
N MET A 32 -19.70 -9.43 -1.83
CA MET A 32 -19.19 -10.02 -0.59
C MET A 32 -19.66 -11.47 -0.40
N LEU A 33 -20.93 -11.77 -0.68
CA LEU A 33 -21.43 -13.15 -0.68
C LEU A 33 -20.75 -14.00 -1.75
N ALA A 34 -20.50 -13.43 -2.93
CA ALA A 34 -19.79 -14.13 -4.00
C ALA A 34 -18.33 -14.43 -3.64
N VAL A 35 -17.65 -13.54 -2.91
CA VAL A 35 -16.30 -13.78 -2.36
C VAL A 35 -16.34 -14.94 -1.37
N GLU A 36 -17.26 -14.92 -0.41
CA GLU A 36 -17.41 -15.97 0.60
C GLU A 36 -17.64 -17.34 -0.05
N GLN A 37 -18.63 -17.42 -0.95
CA GLN A 37 -18.94 -18.64 -1.69
C GLN A 37 -17.74 -19.13 -2.53
N ALA A 38 -17.06 -18.23 -3.25
CA ALA A 38 -15.91 -18.59 -4.06
C ALA A 38 -14.76 -19.14 -3.20
N ILE A 39 -14.52 -18.57 -2.02
CA ILE A 39 -13.50 -19.07 -1.09
C ILE A 39 -13.89 -20.44 -0.52
N ASP A 40 -15.16 -20.63 -0.15
CA ASP A 40 -15.66 -21.92 0.37
C ASP A 40 -15.57 -23.03 -0.68
N GLU A 41 -15.78 -22.68 -1.96
CA GLU A 41 -15.63 -23.57 -3.11
C GLU A 41 -14.18 -23.64 -3.64
N GLN A 42 -13.22 -23.01 -2.97
CA GLN A 42 -11.80 -22.95 -3.35
C GLN A 42 -11.54 -22.35 -4.75
N ARG A 43 -12.46 -21.53 -5.26
CA ARG A 43 -12.34 -20.77 -6.51
C ARG A 43 -11.63 -19.44 -6.24
N TRP A 44 -10.33 -19.51 -5.99
CA TRP A 44 -9.51 -18.37 -5.55
C TRP A 44 -9.39 -17.25 -6.59
N GLU A 45 -9.34 -17.59 -7.88
CA GLU A 45 -9.32 -16.60 -8.97
C GLU A 45 -10.63 -15.80 -9.03
N ASP A 46 -11.78 -16.48 -8.88
CA ASP A 46 -13.10 -15.83 -8.81
C ASP A 46 -13.18 -14.91 -7.60
N ALA A 47 -12.72 -15.38 -6.43
CA ALA A 47 -12.69 -14.59 -5.20
C ALA A 47 -11.84 -13.31 -5.37
N ALA A 48 -10.65 -13.41 -5.98
CA ALA A 48 -9.82 -12.25 -6.31
C ALA A 48 -10.52 -11.30 -7.30
N GLY A 49 -11.18 -11.84 -8.32
CA GLY A 49 -12.00 -11.07 -9.26
C GLY A 49 -13.11 -10.27 -8.57
N PHE A 50 -13.82 -10.88 -7.60
CA PHE A 50 -14.86 -10.19 -6.83
C PHE A 50 -14.28 -9.15 -5.87
N ILE A 51 -13.15 -9.41 -5.22
CA ILE A 51 -12.43 -8.43 -4.38
C ILE A 51 -12.01 -7.20 -5.19
N ASN A 52 -11.47 -7.39 -6.40
CA ASN A 52 -11.07 -6.28 -7.27
C ASN A 52 -12.28 -5.41 -7.67
N ARG A 53 -13.43 -6.04 -7.99
CA ARG A 53 -14.66 -5.29 -8.26
C ARG A 53 -15.13 -4.51 -7.03
N LEU A 54 -15.10 -5.12 -5.85
CA LEU A 54 -15.43 -4.45 -4.58
C LEU A 54 -14.54 -3.22 -4.31
N GLN A 55 -13.26 -3.27 -4.66
CA GLN A 55 -12.35 -2.13 -4.52
C GLN A 55 -12.81 -0.92 -5.35
N THR A 56 -13.29 -1.16 -6.56
CA THR A 56 -13.73 -0.10 -7.50
C THR A 56 -15.09 0.51 -7.18
N LEU A 57 -15.88 -0.10 -6.29
CA LEU A 57 -17.19 0.43 -5.90
C LEU A 57 -17.05 1.59 -4.92
N ASP A 58 -17.76 2.68 -5.23
CA ASP A 58 -17.93 3.85 -4.38
C ASP A 58 -19.02 3.59 -3.32
N ALA A 59 -18.77 2.60 -2.46
CA ALA A 59 -19.63 2.21 -1.36
C ALA A 59 -18.81 1.71 -0.18
N GLY A 60 -19.33 1.93 1.03
CA GLY A 60 -18.74 1.43 2.27
C GLY A 60 -18.62 -0.09 2.25
N LYS A 61 -17.41 -0.59 2.50
CA LYS A 61 -17.13 -2.04 2.56
C LYS A 61 -17.43 -2.57 3.97
N PRO A 62 -18.09 -3.73 4.10
CA PRO A 62 -18.35 -4.31 5.42
C PRO A 62 -17.04 -4.75 6.08
N LEU A 63 -16.99 -4.81 7.42
CA LEU A 63 -15.78 -5.23 8.15
C LEU A 63 -15.20 -6.57 7.65
N ALA A 64 -16.08 -7.54 7.36
CA ALA A 64 -15.70 -8.86 6.83
C ALA A 64 -14.90 -8.80 5.51
N TYR A 65 -15.00 -7.70 4.75
CA TYR A 65 -14.18 -7.48 3.55
C TYR A 65 -12.69 -7.64 3.82
N GLN A 66 -12.19 -7.08 4.92
CA GLN A 66 -10.76 -7.15 5.25
C GLN A 66 -10.31 -8.57 5.57
N PHE A 67 -11.15 -9.33 6.27
CA PHE A 67 -10.88 -10.75 6.53
C PHE A 67 -10.77 -11.57 5.24
N TYR A 68 -11.77 -11.47 4.37
CA TYR A 68 -11.79 -12.24 3.13
C TYR A 68 -10.72 -11.78 2.13
N ARG A 69 -10.45 -10.47 2.04
CA ARG A 69 -9.30 -9.95 1.28
C ARG A 69 -8.01 -10.57 1.78
N GLY A 70 -7.80 -10.63 3.10
CA GLY A 70 -6.64 -11.26 3.72
C GLY A 70 -6.47 -12.74 3.32
N ARG A 71 -7.56 -13.51 3.31
CA ARG A 71 -7.55 -14.91 2.85
C ARG A 71 -7.18 -15.05 1.38
N VAL A 72 -7.73 -14.21 0.52
CA VAL A 72 -7.43 -14.21 -0.92
C VAL A 72 -5.97 -13.88 -1.18
N MET A 73 -5.44 -12.83 -0.54
CA MET A 73 -4.02 -12.46 -0.68
C MET A 73 -3.08 -13.53 -0.13
N LEU A 74 -3.45 -14.18 0.98
CA LEU A 74 -2.68 -15.28 1.54
C LEU A 74 -2.60 -16.47 0.58
N ASN A 75 -3.71 -16.79 -0.09
CA ASN A 75 -3.73 -17.83 -1.11
C ASN A 75 -2.85 -17.47 -2.32
N ALA A 76 -2.85 -16.19 -2.72
CA ALA A 76 -2.03 -15.67 -3.81
C ALA A 76 -0.53 -15.52 -3.46
N GLY A 77 -0.10 -15.87 -2.24
CA GLY A 77 1.28 -15.71 -1.79
C GLY A 77 1.68 -14.26 -1.47
N GLN A 78 0.73 -13.32 -1.49
CA GLN A 78 0.90 -11.91 -1.17
C GLN A 78 0.88 -11.74 0.36
N LEU A 79 1.95 -12.18 1.02
CA LEU A 79 2.01 -12.31 2.48
C LEU A 79 1.85 -10.97 3.21
N ASN A 80 2.41 -9.89 2.66
CA ASN A 80 2.35 -8.55 3.24
C ASN A 80 0.92 -7.98 3.18
N GLU A 81 0.26 -8.10 2.03
CA GLU A 81 -1.10 -7.65 1.78
C GLU A 81 -2.11 -8.48 2.58
N ALA A 82 -1.85 -9.79 2.69
CA ALA A 82 -2.62 -10.69 3.51
C ALA A 82 -2.58 -10.29 4.98
N ARG A 83 -1.37 -10.07 5.51
CA ARG A 83 -1.16 -9.60 6.89
C ARG A 83 -1.89 -8.29 7.14
N ALA A 84 -1.67 -7.28 6.31
CA ALA A 84 -2.26 -5.95 6.50
C ALA A 84 -3.79 -6.00 6.52
N ALA A 85 -4.40 -6.78 5.62
CA ALA A 85 -5.85 -6.94 5.60
C ALA A 85 -6.37 -7.64 6.87
N LEU A 86 -5.70 -8.71 7.32
CA LEU A 86 -6.11 -9.44 8.53
C LEU A 86 -5.93 -8.62 9.81
N GLU A 87 -4.86 -7.81 9.90
CA GLU A 87 -4.64 -6.88 11.02
C GLU A 87 -5.70 -5.77 11.05
N SER A 88 -6.02 -5.21 9.88
CA SER A 88 -7.12 -4.24 9.74
C SER A 88 -8.45 -4.85 10.20
N TYR A 89 -8.71 -6.11 9.88
CA TYR A 89 -9.90 -6.82 10.35
C TYR A 89 -9.95 -6.94 11.88
N VAL A 90 -8.89 -7.48 12.48
CA VAL A 90 -8.79 -7.71 13.94
C VAL A 90 -8.91 -6.41 14.72
N THR A 91 -8.31 -5.33 14.20
CA THR A 91 -8.32 -4.00 14.82
C THR A 91 -9.72 -3.37 14.80
N ASN A 92 -10.42 -3.46 13.66
CA ASN A 92 -11.69 -2.75 13.46
C ASN A 92 -12.92 -3.55 13.90
N ALA A 93 -12.86 -4.89 13.88
CA ALA A 93 -14.01 -5.74 14.19
C ALA A 93 -14.12 -6.09 15.69
N GLY A 94 -13.01 -6.05 16.43
CA GLY A 94 -12.97 -6.36 17.86
C GLY A 94 -13.00 -7.86 18.18
N SER A 95 -12.75 -8.21 19.44
CA SER A 95 -12.48 -9.59 19.89
C SER A 95 -13.67 -10.55 19.81
N GLN A 96 -14.89 -10.03 19.67
CA GLN A 96 -16.12 -10.82 19.55
C GLN A 96 -16.59 -11.00 18.09
N ALA A 97 -15.90 -10.38 17.13
CA ALA A 97 -16.30 -10.48 15.73
C ALA A 97 -16.20 -11.93 15.23
N PRO A 98 -17.05 -12.31 14.25
CA PRO A 98 -16.84 -13.52 13.45
C PRO A 98 -15.38 -13.60 12.98
N HIS A 99 -14.80 -14.77 12.77
CA HIS A 99 -13.43 -14.91 12.25
C HIS A 99 -12.27 -14.25 13.03
N TYR A 100 -12.47 -13.55 14.15
CA TYR A 100 -11.39 -12.87 14.89
C TYR A 100 -10.25 -13.84 15.24
N ARG A 101 -10.61 -14.98 15.84
CA ARG A 101 -9.65 -16.04 16.18
C ARG A 101 -8.99 -16.66 14.96
N GLU A 102 -9.70 -16.75 13.85
CA GLU A 102 -9.18 -17.29 12.60
C GLU A 102 -8.17 -16.33 11.96
N ALA A 103 -8.49 -15.03 11.91
CA ALA A 103 -7.60 -13.99 11.43
C ALA A 103 -6.27 -13.97 12.21
N LEU A 104 -6.32 -14.05 13.54
CA LEU A 104 -5.10 -14.15 14.36
C LEU A 104 -4.26 -15.38 14.02
N LYS A 105 -4.89 -16.55 13.80
CA LYS A 105 -4.16 -17.77 13.38
C LYS A 105 -3.51 -17.59 12.01
N LEU A 106 -4.19 -16.94 11.08
CA LEU A 106 -3.65 -16.67 9.74
C LEU A 106 -2.48 -15.68 9.81
N ILE A 107 -2.56 -14.63 10.64
CA ILE A 107 -1.45 -13.69 10.90
C ILE A 107 -0.23 -14.46 11.43
N THR A 108 -0.40 -15.31 12.46
CA THR A 108 0.70 -16.13 12.98
C THR A 108 1.27 -17.10 11.92
N ASN A 109 0.42 -17.64 11.03
CA ASN A 109 0.90 -18.47 9.92
C ASN A 109 1.76 -17.67 8.95
N ILE A 110 1.36 -16.44 8.62
CA ILE A 110 2.11 -15.52 7.78
C ILE A 110 3.47 -15.21 8.43
N ASP A 111 3.51 -14.85 9.72
CA ASP A 111 4.78 -14.64 10.45
C ASP A 111 5.75 -15.79 10.26
N ARG A 112 5.26 -17.02 10.41
CA ARG A 112 6.07 -18.23 10.27
C ARG A 112 6.58 -18.43 8.84
N ARG A 113 5.73 -18.18 7.83
CA ARG A 113 6.15 -18.31 6.41
C ARG A 113 7.18 -17.26 6.05
N THR A 114 6.98 -16.01 6.46
CA THR A 114 7.94 -14.92 6.24
C THR A 114 9.29 -15.26 6.86
N ALA A 115 9.31 -15.76 8.10
CA ALA A 115 10.55 -16.19 8.76
C ALA A 115 11.24 -17.38 8.07
N GLN A 116 10.50 -18.25 7.39
CA GLN A 116 11.05 -19.41 6.66
C GLN A 116 11.62 -19.01 5.29
N THR A 117 10.98 -18.10 4.58
CA THR A 117 11.45 -17.63 3.27
C THR A 117 12.76 -16.86 3.37
N SER A 118 13.01 -16.16 4.49
CA SER A 118 14.28 -15.47 4.76
C SER A 118 15.45 -16.41 5.11
N GLY A 119 15.19 -17.71 5.37
CA GLY A 119 16.20 -18.67 5.81
C GLY A 119 16.69 -19.68 4.76
N GLY A 120 16.39 -19.48 3.47
CA GLY A 120 16.58 -20.50 2.44
C GLY A 120 17.46 -20.08 1.26
N THR A 121 18.78 -19.96 1.47
CA THR A 121 19.77 -20.01 0.37
C THR A 121 21.07 -20.68 0.83
N ASP A 122 21.52 -21.64 0.01
CA ASP A 122 22.78 -22.41 -0.03
C ASP A 122 23.02 -23.57 0.96
N GLU A 123 22.74 -24.80 0.49
CA GLU A 123 23.39 -26.03 0.95
C GLU A 123 24.58 -26.37 0.03
N GLY A 124 25.79 -26.09 0.50
CA GLY A 124 27.03 -26.73 0.09
C GLY A 124 27.74 -27.27 1.35
N PRO A 125 28.29 -28.50 1.33
CA PRO A 125 28.68 -29.18 2.56
C PRO A 125 30.05 -28.72 3.04
N GLY A 126 30.10 -28.19 4.26
CA GLY A 126 31.34 -28.08 5.04
C GLY A 126 31.76 -26.67 5.40
N ASP A 127 31.06 -26.07 6.36
CA ASP A 127 31.66 -25.62 7.62
C ASP A 127 30.50 -25.37 8.58
N GLU A 128 30.67 -25.60 9.88
CA GLU A 128 29.62 -25.33 10.86
C GLU A 128 29.10 -23.90 10.66
N PRO A 129 27.79 -23.67 10.43
CA PRO A 129 27.30 -22.32 10.25
C PRO A 129 27.38 -21.64 11.61
N VAL A 130 28.44 -20.85 11.78
CA VAL A 130 28.43 -19.73 12.72
C VAL A 130 27.20 -18.93 12.35
N ALA A 131 26.18 -18.97 13.21
CA ALA A 131 24.96 -18.23 13.00
C ALA A 131 25.32 -16.77 12.74
N VAL A 132 25.21 -16.34 11.48
CA VAL A 132 25.17 -14.93 11.16
C VAL A 132 23.83 -14.47 11.71
N ILE A 133 23.89 -13.90 12.91
CA ILE A 133 22.75 -13.21 13.51
C ILE A 133 22.39 -12.12 12.51
N GLU A 134 21.27 -12.31 11.79
CA GLU A 134 20.67 -11.23 11.05
C GLU A 134 20.54 -10.07 12.02
N PRO A 135 21.06 -8.88 11.68
CA PRO A 135 21.19 -7.83 12.65
C PRO A 135 19.79 -7.47 13.12
N THR A 136 19.54 -7.55 14.43
CA THR A 136 18.27 -7.10 15.03
C THR A 136 17.99 -5.67 14.58
N GLY A 137 16.74 -5.20 14.62
CA GLY A 137 16.41 -3.82 14.19
C GLY A 137 17.32 -2.74 14.80
N ASN A 138 17.88 -2.99 15.98
CA ASN A 138 18.89 -2.15 16.62
C ASN A 138 20.22 -2.08 15.86
N ASP A 139 20.71 -3.20 15.32
CA ASP A 139 21.98 -3.24 14.59
C ASP A 139 21.90 -2.49 13.25
N ARG A 140 20.74 -2.50 12.59
CA ARG A 140 20.47 -1.66 11.40
C ARG A 140 20.56 -0.18 11.78
N ILE A 141 19.90 0.22 12.88
CA ILE A 141 19.92 1.59 13.37
C ILE A 141 21.34 2.05 13.72
N GLU A 142 22.15 1.21 14.38
CA GLU A 142 23.55 1.54 14.69
C GLU A 142 24.41 1.74 13.43
N ARG A 143 24.20 0.92 12.38
CA ARG A 143 24.84 1.14 11.08
C ARG A 143 24.40 2.47 10.46
N LEU A 144 23.11 2.80 10.51
CA LEU A 144 22.59 4.09 10.01
C LEU A 144 23.15 5.28 10.79
N LYS A 145 23.28 5.17 12.12
CA LYS A 145 23.91 6.20 12.97
C LYS A 145 25.34 6.47 12.53
N THR A 146 26.11 5.42 12.22
CA THR A 146 27.47 5.55 11.70
C THR A 146 27.48 6.14 10.29
N LEU A 147 26.65 5.64 9.38
CA LEU A 147 26.56 6.11 8.00
C LEU A 147 26.24 7.62 7.92
N TYR A 148 25.29 8.08 8.74
CA TYR A 148 24.84 9.46 8.73
C TYR A 148 25.53 10.36 9.78
N LEU A 149 26.49 9.81 10.53
CA LEU A 149 27.25 10.51 11.57
C LEU A 149 26.37 11.20 12.62
N VAL A 150 25.37 10.48 13.15
CA VAL A 150 24.41 10.98 14.14
C VAL A 150 24.35 10.10 15.38
N GLY A 151 24.09 10.71 16.53
CA GLY A 151 24.01 10.01 17.82
C GLY A 151 22.64 9.43 18.17
N SER A 152 21.57 9.80 17.44
CA SER A 152 20.18 9.42 17.75
C SER A 152 19.61 8.44 16.72
N PRO A 153 18.93 7.36 17.16
CA PRO A 153 18.14 6.48 16.29
C PRO A 153 17.13 7.24 15.40
N VAL A 154 16.38 8.17 15.99
CA VAL A 154 15.40 9.00 15.29
C VAL A 154 16.08 9.83 14.20
N ALA A 155 17.21 10.48 14.53
CA ALA A 155 17.95 11.27 13.56
C ALA A 155 18.54 10.42 12.42
N ALA A 156 18.96 9.19 12.70
CA ALA A 156 19.50 8.28 11.70
C ALA A 156 18.40 7.83 10.72
N LEU A 157 17.25 7.42 11.26
CA LEU A 157 16.09 6.99 10.47
C LEU A 157 15.51 8.14 9.64
N GLU A 158 15.39 9.36 10.21
CA GLU A 158 14.94 10.55 9.47
C GLU A 158 15.87 10.86 8.28
N LYS A 159 17.19 10.86 8.50
CA LYS A 159 18.17 11.12 7.42
C LYS A 159 18.12 10.05 6.35
N HIS A 160 18.00 8.79 6.75
CA HIS A 160 17.90 7.67 5.83
C HIS A 160 16.65 7.75 4.97
N LEU A 161 15.49 7.93 5.62
CA LEU A 161 14.21 8.09 4.97
C LEU A 161 14.22 9.25 3.96
N ASN A 162 14.74 10.42 4.37
CA ASN A 162 14.83 11.58 3.48
C ASN A 162 15.76 11.34 2.29
N SER A 163 16.84 10.58 2.47
CA SER A 163 17.73 10.20 1.35
C SER A 163 16.99 9.31 0.34
N LEU A 164 16.24 8.31 0.83
CA LEU A 164 15.44 7.43 -0.01
C LEU A 164 14.34 8.19 -0.74
N LEU A 165 13.62 9.08 -0.05
CA LEU A 165 12.56 9.91 -0.64
C LEU A 165 13.10 10.85 -1.73
N GLU A 166 14.29 11.41 -1.54
CA GLU A 166 14.93 12.26 -2.55
C GLU A 166 15.31 11.47 -3.81
N LEU A 167 15.94 10.31 -3.63
CA LEU A 167 16.39 9.45 -4.74
C LEU A 167 15.23 8.81 -5.53
N ASN A 168 14.08 8.65 -4.88
CA ASN A 168 12.90 7.98 -5.44
C ASN A 168 11.70 8.93 -5.64
N ALA A 169 11.95 10.24 -5.64
CA ALA A 169 10.95 11.26 -5.93
C ALA A 169 10.33 11.08 -7.34
N TRP A 170 9.02 11.26 -7.45
CA TRP A 170 8.27 11.00 -8.68
C TRP A 170 8.54 12.05 -9.76
N ARG A 171 8.69 11.57 -11.00
CA ARG A 171 8.94 12.37 -12.21
C ARG A 171 8.04 11.90 -13.35
N ARG A 172 7.43 12.85 -14.06
CA ARG A 172 6.65 12.57 -15.27
C ARG A 172 7.58 11.99 -16.34
N GLY A 173 7.18 10.86 -16.94
CA GLY A 173 7.97 10.16 -17.96
C GLY A 173 8.92 9.10 -17.42
N ASN A 174 8.97 8.88 -16.10
CA ASN A 174 9.65 7.76 -15.43
C ASN A 174 11.09 7.51 -15.93
N GLN A 175 11.91 8.56 -15.98
CA GLN A 175 13.33 8.41 -16.35
C GLN A 175 14.04 7.62 -15.24
N ARG A 176 14.44 6.36 -15.52
CA ARG A 176 15.24 5.52 -14.60
C ARG A 176 16.56 6.19 -14.18
N VAL A 177 17.03 7.17 -14.97
CA VAL A 177 18.24 7.97 -14.73
C VAL A 177 17.86 9.32 -14.12
N VAL A 178 18.35 9.59 -12.91
CA VAL A 178 18.21 10.90 -12.25
C VAL A 178 19.14 11.88 -12.96
N LYS A 179 18.58 12.81 -13.74
CA LYS A 179 19.35 13.96 -14.23
C LYS A 179 19.50 14.95 -13.09
N ALA A 180 20.75 15.23 -12.69
CA ALA A 180 21.05 16.10 -11.55
C ALA A 180 20.42 17.50 -11.65
N ASN A 181 20.15 18.00 -12.86
CA ASN A 181 19.61 19.33 -13.11
C ASN A 181 18.08 19.36 -13.34
N GLU A 182 17.38 18.23 -13.24
CA GLU A 182 15.93 18.16 -13.43
C GLU A 182 15.23 17.81 -12.11
N PRO A 183 14.65 18.79 -11.41
CA PRO A 183 14.01 18.54 -10.12
C PRO A 183 12.74 17.72 -10.30
N PRO A 184 12.39 16.87 -9.33
CA PRO A 184 11.19 16.04 -9.41
C PRO A 184 9.90 16.88 -9.46
N ASP A 185 8.85 16.31 -10.05
CA ASP A 185 7.52 16.91 -10.07
C ASP A 185 6.87 16.85 -8.67
N ILE A 186 7.13 15.77 -7.94
CA ILE A 186 6.67 15.55 -6.56
C ILE A 186 7.85 15.08 -5.72
N ALA A 187 8.10 15.75 -4.60
CA ALA A 187 9.12 15.36 -3.62
C ALA A 187 8.58 15.50 -2.21
N TYR A 188 9.09 14.63 -1.33
CA TYR A 188 8.71 14.61 0.08
C TYR A 188 9.93 14.86 0.96
N ARG A 189 9.70 15.49 2.11
CA ARG A 189 10.59 15.45 3.26
C ARG A 189 9.81 15.12 4.51
N VAL A 190 10.43 14.39 5.40
CA VAL A 190 9.88 13.99 6.69
C VAL A 190 10.75 14.57 7.78
N PHE A 191 10.12 15.08 8.82
CA PHE A 191 10.78 15.58 10.02
C PHE A 191 10.13 14.97 11.25
N ALA A 192 10.94 14.34 12.08
CA ALA A 192 10.58 13.94 13.42
C ALA A 192 10.67 15.15 14.36
N ARG A 193 9.70 15.27 15.26
CA ARG A 193 9.66 16.30 16.32
C ARG A 193 9.72 15.65 17.69
N GLU A 194 10.23 16.40 18.66
CA GLU A 194 10.49 15.90 20.03
C GLU A 194 9.22 15.47 20.79
N GLU A 195 8.04 15.94 20.39
CA GLU A 195 6.76 15.61 21.02
C GLU A 195 6.10 14.32 20.46
N GLY A 196 6.85 13.50 19.71
CA GLY A 196 6.29 12.32 19.03
C GLY A 196 5.34 12.71 17.90
N THR A 197 5.62 13.83 17.22
CA THR A 197 4.91 14.22 15.99
C THR A 197 5.81 14.02 14.78
N LEU A 198 5.16 13.67 13.66
CA LEU A 198 5.78 13.56 12.36
C LEU A 198 5.23 14.67 11.47
N ASN A 199 6.13 15.48 10.92
CA ASN A 199 5.80 16.49 9.93
C ASN A 199 6.25 15.99 8.55
N VAL A 200 5.33 15.94 7.61
CA VAL A 200 5.58 15.55 6.22
C VAL A 200 5.31 16.72 5.31
N GLN A 201 6.37 17.15 4.62
CA GLN A 201 6.33 18.21 3.64
C GLN A 201 6.30 17.61 2.24
N GLU A 202 5.22 17.86 1.51
CA GLU A 202 5.12 17.56 0.09
C GLU A 202 5.38 18.84 -0.73
N ARG A 203 6.23 18.71 -1.76
CA ARG A 203 6.46 19.77 -2.74
C ARG A 203 6.01 19.31 -4.11
N ARG A 204 5.00 19.97 -4.69
CA ARG A 204 4.47 19.71 -6.03
C ARG A 204 4.84 20.84 -6.98
N ARG A 205 5.34 20.53 -8.17
CA ARG A 205 5.58 21.52 -9.21
C ARG A 205 4.40 21.67 -10.15
N THR A 206 3.95 22.90 -10.34
CA THR A 206 2.86 23.24 -11.24
C THR A 206 3.36 23.36 -12.68
N ARG A 207 2.60 22.80 -13.62
CA ARG A 207 2.92 22.73 -15.05
C ARG A 207 3.04 24.09 -15.73
N THR A 208 2.33 25.10 -15.23
CA THR A 208 2.06 26.33 -15.97
C THR A 208 3.16 27.39 -15.84
N ASP A 209 3.91 27.39 -14.73
CA ASP A 209 4.86 28.46 -14.41
C ASP A 209 6.13 27.98 -13.67
N GLY A 210 6.28 26.68 -13.42
CA GLY A 210 7.41 26.12 -12.68
C GLY A 210 7.42 26.48 -11.20
N ARG A 211 6.37 27.13 -10.68
CA ARG A 211 6.21 27.36 -9.24
C ARG A 211 5.99 26.02 -8.54
N ALA A 212 6.54 25.93 -7.34
CA ALA A 212 6.34 24.79 -6.46
C ALA A 212 5.35 25.17 -5.37
N GLU A 213 4.29 24.39 -5.24
CA GLU A 213 3.41 24.38 -4.07
C GLU A 213 4.05 23.50 -3.00
N VAL A 214 4.04 23.98 -1.76
CA VAL A 214 4.54 23.22 -0.60
C VAL A 214 3.39 23.05 0.37
N VAL A 215 3.02 21.81 0.62
CA VAL A 215 2.00 21.42 1.59
C VAL A 215 2.71 20.70 2.73
N SER A 216 2.36 21.03 3.96
CA SER A 216 2.88 20.36 5.15
C SER A 216 1.72 19.77 5.91
N ASP A 217 1.83 18.49 6.25
CA ASP A 217 0.92 17.81 7.16
C ASP A 217 1.70 17.42 8.41
N GLU A 218 1.07 17.53 9.58
CA GLU A 218 1.66 17.18 10.86
C GLU A 218 0.68 16.37 11.68
N PHE A 219 1.16 15.27 12.26
CA PHE A 219 0.34 14.41 13.09
C PHE A 219 1.12 13.74 14.22
N ALA A 220 0.43 13.45 15.31
CA ALA A 220 0.97 12.66 16.42
C ALA A 220 1.05 11.19 16.01
N VAL A 221 2.16 10.52 16.35
CA VAL A 221 2.36 9.12 15.97
C VAL A 221 1.72 8.14 16.97
N TYR A 222 1.28 8.59 18.14
CA TYR A 222 0.64 7.71 19.13
C TYR A 222 -0.65 7.09 18.57
N GLY A 223 -0.73 5.76 18.60
CA GLY A 223 -1.86 5.00 18.03
C GLY A 223 -1.80 4.80 16.51
N VAL A 224 -0.80 5.37 15.82
CA VAL A 224 -0.58 5.14 14.38
C VAL A 224 0.08 3.77 14.15
N GLY A 225 -0.38 3.06 13.12
CA GLY A 225 0.20 1.78 12.74
C GLY A 225 1.68 1.89 12.36
N ARG A 226 2.51 0.94 12.81
CA ARG A 226 3.94 0.88 12.47
C ARG A 226 4.20 0.16 11.14
N GLN A 227 3.22 -0.60 10.64
CA GLN A 227 3.28 -1.26 9.35
C GLN A 227 2.76 -0.28 8.29
N VAL A 228 3.66 0.36 7.56
CA VAL A 228 3.28 1.27 6.48
C VAL A 228 3.04 0.44 5.22
N SER A 229 1.83 0.51 4.67
CA SER A 229 1.48 -0.22 3.45
C SER A 229 1.96 0.52 2.21
N TRP A 230 2.27 -0.23 1.15
CA TRP A 230 2.65 0.32 -0.14
C TRP A 230 2.20 -0.60 -1.28
N ASP A 231 2.08 -0.04 -2.48
CA ASP A 231 1.80 -0.78 -3.72
C ASP A 231 2.38 -0.03 -4.93
N CYS A 232 2.71 -0.74 -5.99
CA CYS A 232 3.14 -0.19 -7.27
C CYS A 232 2.18 -0.64 -8.38
N PRO A 233 1.02 0.03 -8.54
CA PRO A 233 0.06 -0.33 -9.58
C PRO A 233 0.70 -0.22 -10.97
N GLY A 234 0.77 -1.34 -11.69
CA GLY A 234 1.43 -1.41 -13.01
C GLY A 234 0.82 -0.46 -14.06
N SER A 235 -0.42 0.00 -13.86
CA SER A 235 -1.09 0.98 -14.72
C SER A 235 -0.57 2.42 -14.56
N GLU A 236 0.07 2.75 -13.42
CA GLU A 236 0.41 4.12 -13.07
C GLU A 236 1.90 4.46 -13.23
N ARG A 237 2.76 3.45 -13.45
CA ARG A 237 4.24 3.60 -13.49
C ARG A 237 4.74 4.46 -12.33
N ALA A 238 4.21 4.17 -11.16
CA ALA A 238 4.47 4.87 -9.92
C ALA A 238 4.12 3.92 -8.76
N CYS A 239 4.77 4.15 -7.64
CA CYS A 239 4.44 3.49 -6.39
C CYS A 239 3.73 4.46 -5.45
N TRP A 240 2.91 3.92 -4.56
CA TRP A 240 2.16 4.64 -3.56
C TRP A 240 2.49 4.11 -2.19
N LEU A 241 2.84 5.03 -1.28
CA LEU A 241 2.83 4.78 0.16
C LEU A 241 1.43 5.15 0.68
N TYR A 242 0.84 4.30 1.49
CA TYR A 242 -0.46 4.55 2.10
C TYR A 242 -0.30 5.19 3.49
N ASP A 243 -1.21 6.10 3.82
CA ASP A 243 -1.24 6.78 5.10
C ASP A 243 -1.49 5.76 6.23
N PRO A 244 -0.62 5.65 7.24
CA PRO A 244 -0.79 4.68 8.32
C PRO A 244 -1.94 5.03 9.30
N ARG A 245 -2.56 6.21 9.17
CA ARG A 245 -3.71 6.64 9.98
C ARG A 245 -5.03 6.11 9.43
N ASP A 246 -5.20 6.11 8.10
CA ASP A 246 -6.49 5.83 7.46
C ASP A 246 -6.42 4.90 6.23
N GLY A 247 -5.22 4.56 5.75
CA GLY A 247 -5.00 3.69 4.59
C GLY A 247 -5.23 4.38 3.23
N SER A 248 -5.41 5.69 3.19
CA SER A 248 -5.53 6.46 1.94
C SER A 248 -4.18 6.58 1.21
N ARG A 249 -4.20 6.93 -0.08
CA ARG A 249 -2.96 7.17 -0.84
C ARG A 249 -2.30 8.45 -0.35
N TRP A 250 -1.04 8.35 0.06
CA TRP A 250 -0.34 9.46 0.71
C TRP A 250 0.85 9.98 -0.10
N MET A 251 1.85 9.13 -0.33
CA MET A 251 3.07 9.53 -1.06
C MET A 251 3.16 8.86 -2.41
N LYS A 252 3.31 9.65 -3.48
CA LYS A 252 3.56 9.14 -4.83
C LYS A 252 5.04 9.11 -5.14
N LEU A 253 5.57 7.93 -5.39
CA LEU A 253 7.00 7.67 -5.61
C LEU A 253 7.26 7.12 -7.01
N ALA A 254 8.54 7.11 -7.40
CA ALA A 254 8.98 6.45 -8.62
C ALA A 254 8.65 4.94 -8.59
N ASP A 255 8.52 4.34 -9.76
CA ASP A 255 8.23 2.91 -9.95
C ASP A 255 9.47 2.05 -9.61
N ARG A 256 9.78 1.95 -8.32
CA ARG A 256 10.89 1.19 -7.75
C ARG A 256 10.41 0.43 -6.50
N PRO A 257 9.86 -0.79 -6.67
CA PRO A 257 9.29 -1.58 -5.58
C PRO A 257 10.23 -1.72 -4.38
N ASP A 258 11.46 -2.22 -4.60
CA ASP A 258 12.45 -2.45 -3.54
C ASP A 258 12.75 -1.17 -2.71
N ALA A 259 12.83 -0.02 -3.39
CA ALA A 259 13.09 1.24 -2.71
C ALA A 259 11.89 1.77 -1.93
N VAL A 260 10.67 1.50 -2.41
CA VAL A 260 9.43 1.90 -1.73
C VAL A 260 9.19 1.01 -0.51
N GLU A 261 9.54 -0.28 -0.59
CA GLU A 261 9.57 -1.18 0.56
C GLU A 261 10.51 -0.65 1.65
N GLU A 262 11.75 -0.32 1.30
CA GLU A 262 12.73 0.22 2.25
C GLU A 262 12.26 1.56 2.87
N ILE A 263 11.58 2.41 2.08
CA ILE A 263 10.94 3.64 2.58
C ILE A 263 9.84 3.31 3.60
N ALA A 264 8.97 2.36 3.29
CA ALA A 264 7.87 1.95 4.15
C ALA A 264 8.38 1.38 5.48
N GLU A 265 9.37 0.50 5.44
CA GLU A 265 10.02 -0.07 6.62
C GLU A 265 10.71 1.00 7.47
N THR A 266 11.50 1.88 6.83
CA THR A 266 12.23 2.94 7.54
C THR A 266 11.26 3.92 8.22
N LEU A 267 10.16 4.26 7.56
CA LEU A 267 9.11 5.09 8.14
C LEU A 267 8.42 4.37 9.31
N GLY A 268 8.15 3.07 9.19
CA GLY A 268 7.58 2.26 10.27
C GLY A 268 8.49 2.20 11.50
N ASP A 269 9.80 2.04 11.30
CA ASP A 269 10.80 2.11 12.36
C ASP A 269 10.87 3.51 12.99
N LEU A 270 10.80 4.57 12.18
CA LEU A 270 10.76 5.96 12.68
C LEU A 270 9.53 6.22 13.55
N ILE A 271 8.36 5.79 13.09
CA ILE A 271 7.10 5.86 13.87
C ILE A 271 7.26 5.10 15.19
N ARG A 272 7.84 3.89 15.17
CA ARG A 272 8.08 3.09 16.38
C ARG A 272 8.96 3.84 17.39
N GLN A 273 10.06 4.44 16.94
CA GLN A 273 10.97 5.17 17.82
C GLN A 273 10.28 6.41 18.44
N LEU A 274 9.45 7.11 17.67
CA LEU A 274 8.71 8.26 18.17
C LEU A 274 7.57 7.90 19.14
N GLN A 275 7.07 6.67 19.10
CA GLN A 275 6.08 6.14 20.04
C GLN A 275 6.70 5.64 21.36
N SER A 276 8.01 5.41 21.39
CA SER A 276 8.74 4.88 22.54
C SER A 276 9.98 5.75 22.83
N PRO A 277 9.76 7.02 23.24
CA PRO A 277 10.83 7.98 23.47
C PRO A 277 11.77 7.59 24.62
#